data_AF-A0A926V5P2-F1
#
_entry.id   AF-A0A926V5P2-F1
#
_cell.length_a   1.000
_cell.length_b   1.000
_cell.length_c   1.000
_cell.angle_alpha   90.00
_cell.angle_beta   90.00
_cell.angle_gamma   90.00
#
_symmetry.space_group_name_H-M   'P 1'
#
loop_
_entity.id
_entity.type
_entity.pdbx_description
1 polymer ?
#
loop_
_entity_poly.entity_id
_entity_poly.type
_entity_poly.pdbx_seq_one_letter_code
_entity_poly.pdbx_strand_id
1 'polypeptide(L)'
;MKPGWQVGSIFGIPLLIDSSWFIILALFTFSNATRFSAENLSTTTAWVAGLALSLSLFGSVLLHELGHSLAALSQGIKVNSITLFLFGGVAAIDRESKTPGQAFQVAIAGPAVSLGLFILLATLDRLIPLGIPTGTIVRELAQINIVLAIFNMIPGLPLDGGQVLKALVWKVTGSRLKGLRWAANTGKALGWAAIAFGLLLYFQGSFGGLWIGLIGWFVVSNATNYTRVADLQEAVAGLNTSNAMTRDFRVVDADLSLQRFTDDYLLKEEGQYPAFFAASDGRYRGQVYPDDLQQIERSEWRTKILHQIAHPLPEVPSVSEMTPLTEAIDKLERLQLSRITVLTPAGAVAGVIDRGDVVRALAEQLKLPVPDAMIQRIKEEGKFPPGLPLQAIAQSLLEEAS
;
A
#
# COMPACT_ATOMS: atom_id res chain seq x y z
N MET A 1 11.36 -4.42 1.65
CA MET A 1 11.77 -4.98 2.96
C MET A 1 12.27 -6.39 2.70
N LYS A 2 13.43 -6.81 3.23
CA LYS A 2 13.87 -8.21 3.08
C LYS A 2 12.81 -9.09 3.76
N PRO A 3 12.37 -10.19 3.14
CA PRO A 3 11.41 -11.07 3.79
C PRO A 3 12.03 -11.62 5.07
N GLY A 4 11.32 -11.47 6.19
CA GLY A 4 11.72 -12.06 7.48
C GLY A 4 11.86 -13.59 7.36
N TRP A 5 12.51 -14.22 8.32
CA TRP A 5 12.65 -15.67 8.33
C TRP A 5 11.30 -16.32 8.65
N GLN A 6 10.86 -17.25 7.82
CA GLN A 6 9.64 -18.01 8.08
C GLN A 6 9.90 -19.07 9.14
N VAL A 7 9.17 -18.98 10.25
CA VAL A 7 9.34 -19.86 11.42
C VAL A 7 8.23 -20.91 11.48
N GLY A 8 7.09 -20.66 10.85
CA GLY A 8 5.98 -21.62 10.78
C GLY A 8 4.75 -21.04 10.10
N SER A 9 3.60 -21.68 10.34
CA SER A 9 2.29 -21.16 9.94
C SER A 9 1.25 -21.45 11.01
N ILE A 10 0.30 -20.51 11.20
CA ILE A 10 -0.81 -20.64 12.15
C ILE A 10 -2.09 -20.33 11.39
N PHE A 11 -3.06 -21.25 11.39
CA PHE A 11 -4.30 -21.15 10.57
C PHE A 11 -4.05 -20.89 9.07
N GLY A 12 -2.94 -21.42 8.53
CA GLY A 12 -2.55 -21.20 7.14
C GLY A 12 -1.87 -19.85 6.87
N ILE A 13 -1.68 -19.02 7.90
CA ILE A 13 -0.97 -17.73 7.80
C ILE A 13 0.52 -17.96 8.10
N PRO A 14 1.44 -17.64 7.16
CA PRO A 14 2.88 -17.70 7.41
C PRO A 14 3.30 -16.74 8.54
N LEU A 15 4.10 -17.25 9.49
CA LEU A 15 4.71 -16.46 10.55
C LEU A 15 6.16 -16.14 10.18
N LEU A 16 6.47 -14.85 10.09
CA LEU A 16 7.77 -14.31 9.74
C LEU A 16 8.40 -13.59 10.94
N ILE A 17 9.71 -13.70 11.11
CA ILE A 17 10.47 -12.96 12.11
C ILE A 17 11.51 -12.09 11.41
N ASP A 18 11.45 -10.79 11.64
CA ASP A 18 12.48 -9.84 11.21
C ASP A 18 13.72 -9.93 12.11
N SER A 19 14.92 -9.71 11.58
CA SER A 19 16.15 -9.79 12.37
C SER A 19 16.18 -8.83 13.56
N SER A 20 15.48 -7.68 13.47
CA SER A 20 15.34 -6.73 14.58
C SER A 20 14.60 -7.31 15.80
N TRP A 21 13.79 -8.35 15.60
CA TRP A 21 13.08 -9.03 16.68
C TRP A 21 14.03 -9.66 17.71
N PHE A 22 15.13 -10.25 17.25
CA PHE A 22 16.12 -10.86 18.16
C PHE A 22 16.80 -9.83 19.05
N ILE A 23 17.00 -8.60 18.56
CA ILE A 23 17.58 -7.50 19.33
C ILE A 23 16.65 -7.13 20.48
N ILE A 24 15.36 -6.92 20.19
CA ILE A 24 14.39 -6.54 21.23
C ILE A 24 14.13 -7.68 22.20
N LEU A 25 14.12 -8.95 21.73
CA LEU A 25 14.04 -10.12 22.59
C LEU A 25 15.21 -10.15 23.59
N ALA A 26 16.44 -9.93 23.12
CA ALA A 26 17.62 -9.93 23.97
C ALA A 26 17.56 -8.78 25.00
N LEU A 27 17.18 -7.57 24.58
CA LEU A 27 17.04 -6.40 25.47
C LEU A 27 15.97 -6.62 26.54
N PHE A 28 14.78 -7.10 26.17
CA PHE A 28 13.71 -7.40 27.12
C PHE A 28 14.09 -8.55 28.04
N THR A 29 14.73 -9.60 27.51
CA THR A 29 15.19 -10.74 28.33
C THR A 29 16.19 -10.28 29.36
N PHE A 30 17.19 -9.48 28.97
CA PHE A 30 18.17 -8.90 29.87
C PHE A 30 17.51 -8.01 30.94
N SER A 31 16.63 -7.08 30.53
CA SER A 31 15.93 -6.19 31.46
C SER A 31 15.04 -6.93 32.46
N ASN A 32 14.38 -8.01 32.04
CA ASN A 32 13.55 -8.81 32.93
C ASN A 32 14.39 -9.72 33.82
N ALA A 33 15.49 -10.29 33.30
CA ALA A 33 16.40 -11.12 34.07
C ALA A 33 17.08 -10.34 35.20
N THR A 34 17.47 -9.08 34.97
CA THR A 34 18.01 -8.21 36.02
C THR A 34 16.95 -7.91 37.09
N ARG A 35 15.70 -7.66 36.68
CA ARG A 35 14.58 -7.48 37.61
C ARG A 35 14.32 -8.73 38.47
N PHE A 36 14.25 -9.91 37.85
CA PHE A 36 14.05 -11.17 38.57
C PHE A 36 15.25 -11.52 39.48
N SER A 37 16.46 -11.15 39.10
CA SER A 37 17.64 -11.34 39.96
C SER A 37 17.56 -10.48 41.22
N ALA A 38 16.95 -9.30 41.15
CA ALA A 38 16.71 -8.44 42.32
C ALA A 38 15.65 -9.01 43.29
N GLU A 39 14.86 -10.00 42.87
CA GLU A 39 13.91 -10.73 43.72
C GLU A 39 14.57 -11.92 44.47
N ASN A 40 15.90 -11.94 44.57
CA ASN A 40 16.70 -13.01 45.19
C ASN A 40 16.55 -14.41 44.54
N LEU A 41 16.16 -14.45 43.26
CA LEU A 41 16.19 -15.69 42.48
C LEU A 41 17.62 -16.05 42.08
N SER A 42 17.88 -17.34 41.88
CA SER A 42 19.16 -17.77 41.30
C SER A 42 19.35 -17.12 39.93
N THR A 43 20.59 -16.79 39.56
CA THR A 43 20.90 -16.17 38.26
C THR A 43 20.28 -16.95 37.11
N THR A 44 20.42 -18.28 37.10
CA THR A 44 19.85 -19.13 36.06
C THR A 44 18.32 -19.04 36.01
N THR A 45 17.66 -19.11 37.17
CA THR A 45 16.19 -18.98 37.25
C THR A 45 15.72 -17.62 36.76
N ALA A 46 16.43 -16.54 37.10
CA ALA A 46 16.10 -15.19 36.69
C ALA A 46 16.22 -15.00 35.17
N TRP A 47 17.27 -15.53 34.55
CA TRP A 47 17.43 -15.51 33.09
C TRP A 47 16.36 -16.32 32.37
N VAL A 48 16.04 -17.52 32.86
CA VAL A 48 14.96 -18.35 32.30
C VAL A 48 13.61 -17.65 32.44
N ALA A 49 13.31 -17.07 33.59
CA ALA A 49 12.08 -16.31 33.83
C ALA A 49 12.00 -15.05 32.95
N GLY A 50 13.10 -14.33 32.79
CA GLY A 50 13.19 -13.16 31.93
C GLY A 50 12.94 -13.50 30.45
N LEU A 51 13.51 -14.61 29.99
CA LEU A 51 13.28 -15.11 28.62
C LEU A 51 11.83 -15.58 28.46
N ALA A 52 11.30 -16.32 29.43
CA ALA A 52 9.92 -16.82 29.40
C ALA A 52 8.89 -15.68 29.36
N LEU A 53 9.07 -14.64 30.17
CA LEU A 53 8.21 -13.44 30.14
C LEU A 53 8.33 -12.70 28.79
N SER A 54 9.55 -12.56 28.26
CA SER A 54 9.78 -11.88 26.98
C SER A 54 9.13 -12.63 25.81
N LEU A 55 9.27 -13.96 25.75
CA LEU A 55 8.60 -14.79 24.76
C LEU A 55 7.07 -14.75 24.91
N SER A 56 6.57 -14.70 26.15
CA SER A 56 5.13 -14.60 26.42
C SER A 56 4.55 -13.25 25.98
N LEU A 57 5.31 -12.15 26.13
CA LEU A 57 4.96 -10.84 25.58
C LEU A 57 4.80 -10.90 24.06
N PHE A 58 5.78 -11.47 23.34
CA PHE A 58 5.66 -11.63 21.89
C PHE A 58 4.54 -12.60 21.49
N GLY A 59 4.28 -13.63 22.30
CA GLY A 59 3.10 -14.48 22.16
C GLY A 59 1.80 -13.68 22.27
N SER A 60 1.72 -12.72 23.20
CA SER A 60 0.56 -11.83 23.34
C SER A 60 0.38 -10.91 22.15
N VAL A 61 1.47 -10.32 21.64
CA VAL A 61 1.45 -9.52 20.40
C VAL A 61 1.02 -10.38 19.21
N LEU A 62 1.53 -11.61 19.09
CA LEU A 62 1.12 -12.53 18.04
C LEU A 62 -0.37 -12.89 18.12
N LEU A 63 -0.89 -13.16 19.33
CA LEU A 63 -2.32 -13.43 19.53
C LEU A 63 -3.18 -12.21 19.21
N HIS A 64 -2.71 -11.01 19.52
CA HIS A 64 -3.36 -9.75 19.12
C HIS A 64 -3.45 -9.62 17.59
N GLU A 65 -2.33 -9.78 16.87
CA GLU A 65 -2.32 -9.77 15.39
C GLU A 65 -3.17 -10.89 14.79
N LEU A 66 -3.20 -12.05 15.44
CA LEU A 66 -4.04 -13.17 15.04
C LEU A 66 -5.52 -12.84 15.19
N GLY A 67 -5.91 -12.06 16.20
CA GLY A 67 -7.27 -11.53 16.34
C GLY A 67 -7.72 -10.75 15.09
N HIS A 68 -6.92 -9.78 14.65
CA HIS A 68 -7.17 -9.05 13.40
C HIS A 68 -7.23 -9.97 12.19
N SER A 69 -6.28 -10.90 12.10
CA SER A 69 -6.16 -11.81 10.96
C SER A 69 -7.34 -12.76 10.84
N LEU A 70 -7.81 -13.34 11.95
CA LEU A 70 -8.99 -14.21 11.97
C LEU A 70 -10.26 -13.43 11.63
N ALA A 71 -10.40 -12.19 12.11
CA ALA A 71 -11.51 -11.33 11.72
C ALA A 71 -11.49 -11.03 10.21
N ALA A 72 -10.33 -10.76 9.61
CA ALA A 72 -10.19 -10.57 8.17
C ALA A 72 -10.51 -11.86 7.38
N LEU A 73 -10.01 -13.01 7.82
CA LEU A 73 -10.30 -14.32 7.20
C LEU A 73 -11.80 -14.63 7.22
N SER A 74 -12.51 -14.29 8.31
CA SER A 74 -13.96 -14.46 8.42
C SER A 74 -14.74 -13.64 7.38
N GLN A 75 -14.13 -12.58 6.84
CA GLN A 75 -14.69 -11.73 5.79
C GLN A 75 -14.27 -12.18 4.37
N GLY A 76 -13.57 -13.31 4.24
CA GLY A 76 -13.03 -13.78 2.97
C GLY A 76 -11.86 -12.92 2.46
N ILE A 77 -11.15 -12.24 3.35
CA ILE A 77 -9.95 -11.46 3.04
C ILE A 77 -8.74 -12.33 3.31
N LYS A 78 -7.87 -12.46 2.31
CA LYS A 78 -6.63 -13.24 2.44
C LYS A 78 -5.63 -12.51 3.35
N VAL A 79 -4.97 -13.27 4.22
CA VAL A 79 -3.87 -12.78 5.07
C VAL A 79 -2.60 -13.46 4.59
N ASN A 80 -1.67 -12.68 4.04
CA ASN A 80 -0.48 -13.16 3.36
C ASN A 80 0.63 -13.58 4.34
N SER A 81 0.77 -12.89 5.47
CA SER A 81 1.74 -13.22 6.54
C SER A 81 1.52 -12.39 7.79
N ILE A 82 1.99 -12.87 8.94
CA ILE A 82 2.20 -12.05 10.16
C ILE A 82 3.70 -11.94 10.39
N THR A 83 4.22 -10.71 10.51
CA THR A 83 5.66 -10.47 10.76
C THR A 83 5.87 -9.84 12.12
N LEU A 84 6.72 -10.44 12.95
CA LEU A 84 7.18 -9.86 14.21
C LEU A 84 8.49 -9.10 14.00
N PHE A 85 8.59 -7.89 14.57
CA PHE A 85 9.73 -6.99 14.44
C PHE A 85 9.92 -6.15 15.71
N LEU A 86 10.91 -5.24 15.71
CA LEU A 86 11.29 -4.43 16.87
C LEU A 86 10.10 -3.73 17.59
N PHE A 87 9.15 -3.19 16.83
CA PHE A 87 8.05 -2.37 17.37
C PHE A 87 6.73 -3.14 17.57
N GLY A 88 6.71 -4.46 17.34
CA GLY A 88 5.50 -5.28 17.51
C GLY A 88 5.30 -6.31 16.40
N GLY A 89 4.04 -6.49 16.00
CA GLY A 89 3.65 -7.35 14.89
C GLY A 89 2.97 -6.55 13.78
N VAL A 90 3.00 -7.06 12.55
CA VAL A 90 2.19 -6.53 11.46
C VAL A 90 1.63 -7.68 10.62
N ALA A 91 0.31 -7.69 10.43
CA ALA A 91 -0.37 -8.58 9.50
C ALA A 91 -0.41 -7.96 8.10
N ALA A 92 0.12 -8.69 7.11
CA ALA A 92 0.02 -8.35 5.69
C ALA A 92 -1.35 -8.84 5.16
N ILE A 93 -2.34 -7.95 5.15
CA ILE A 93 -3.70 -8.22 4.69
C ILE A 93 -3.83 -7.79 3.23
N ASP A 94 -4.41 -8.66 2.39
CA ASP A 94 -4.39 -8.54 0.93
C ASP A 94 -5.25 -7.37 0.39
N ARG A 95 -6.38 -7.11 1.05
CA ARG A 95 -7.31 -6.02 0.71
C ARG A 95 -7.99 -5.47 1.95
N GLU A 96 -8.50 -4.25 1.87
CA GLU A 96 -9.29 -3.66 2.96
C GLU A 96 -10.73 -4.21 3.00
N SER A 97 -11.40 -4.05 4.14
CA SER A 97 -12.80 -4.45 4.33
C SER A 97 -13.77 -3.62 3.47
N LYS A 98 -14.82 -4.27 2.96
CA LYS A 98 -15.79 -3.66 2.03
C LYS A 98 -16.77 -2.70 2.69
N THR A 99 -17.07 -2.90 3.97
CA THR A 99 -18.03 -2.07 4.72
C THR A 99 -17.40 -1.48 5.98
N PRO A 100 -17.88 -0.33 6.46
CA PRO A 100 -17.37 0.26 7.71
C PRO A 100 -17.58 -0.66 8.91
N GLY A 101 -18.65 -1.45 8.94
CA GLY A 101 -18.89 -2.44 10.01
C GLY A 101 -17.84 -3.54 10.03
N GLN A 102 -17.48 -4.08 8.85
CA GLN A 102 -16.41 -5.07 8.71
C GLN A 102 -15.04 -4.50 9.08
N ALA A 103 -14.74 -3.26 8.66
CA ALA A 103 -13.50 -2.59 9.03
C ALA A 103 -13.40 -2.39 10.55
N PHE A 104 -14.49 -2.00 11.21
CA PHE A 104 -14.57 -1.88 12.67
C PHE A 104 -14.33 -3.24 13.37
N GLN A 105 -14.95 -4.32 12.86
CA GLN A 105 -14.77 -5.66 13.41
C GLN A 105 -13.31 -6.11 13.35
N VAL A 106 -12.62 -5.89 12.22
CA VAL A 106 -11.19 -6.20 12.11
C VAL A 106 -10.41 -5.35 13.10
N ALA A 107 -10.63 -4.04 13.15
CA ALA A 107 -9.89 -3.11 14.00
C ALA A 107 -10.03 -3.40 15.50
N ILE A 108 -11.21 -3.83 15.98
CA ILE A 108 -11.42 -4.13 17.40
C ILE A 108 -10.94 -5.53 17.79
N ALA A 109 -10.70 -6.43 16.83
CA ALA A 109 -10.44 -7.85 17.12
C ALA A 109 -9.15 -8.09 17.92
N GLY A 110 -8.03 -7.47 17.54
CA GLY A 110 -6.78 -7.56 18.31
C GLY A 110 -6.90 -6.99 19.73
N PRO A 111 -7.39 -5.75 19.91
CA PRO A 111 -7.66 -5.18 21.22
C PRO A 111 -8.58 -6.04 22.09
N ALA A 112 -9.60 -6.67 21.51
CA ALA A 112 -10.49 -7.59 22.21
C ALA A 112 -9.75 -8.86 22.68
N VAL A 113 -8.82 -9.41 21.86
CA VAL A 113 -7.96 -10.52 22.27
C VAL A 113 -7.05 -10.11 23.43
N SER A 114 -6.39 -8.96 23.35
CA SER A 114 -5.53 -8.47 24.43
C SER A 114 -6.33 -8.23 25.72
N LEU A 115 -7.51 -7.63 25.62
CA LEU A 115 -8.39 -7.45 26.79
C LEU A 115 -8.85 -8.79 27.38
N GLY A 116 -9.18 -9.76 26.53
CA GLY A 116 -9.53 -11.12 26.96
C GLY A 116 -8.38 -11.83 27.68
N LEU A 117 -7.15 -11.70 27.16
CA LEU A 117 -5.95 -12.23 27.80
C LEU A 117 -5.68 -11.56 29.15
N PHE A 118 -5.86 -10.25 29.26
CA PHE A 118 -5.77 -9.55 30.55
C PHE A 118 -6.78 -10.12 31.56
N ILE A 119 -8.05 -10.24 31.19
CA ILE A 119 -9.09 -10.75 32.09
C ILE A 119 -8.76 -12.19 32.53
N LEU A 120 -8.34 -13.04 31.59
CA LEU A 120 -7.96 -14.42 31.88
C LEU A 120 -6.76 -14.49 32.84
N LEU A 121 -5.67 -13.78 32.55
CA LEU A 121 -4.45 -13.86 33.37
C LEU A 121 -4.64 -13.20 34.74
N ALA A 122 -5.37 -12.09 34.82
CA ALA A 122 -5.68 -11.41 36.08
C ALA A 122 -6.62 -12.25 36.97
N THR A 123 -7.54 -13.01 36.37
CA THR A 123 -8.39 -13.95 37.13
C THR A 123 -7.58 -15.15 37.61
N LEU A 124 -6.69 -15.71 36.78
CA LEU A 124 -5.80 -16.80 37.19
C LEU A 124 -4.86 -16.41 38.35
N ASP A 125 -4.23 -15.22 38.29
CA ASP A 125 -3.36 -14.71 39.39
C ASP A 125 -4.11 -14.57 40.72
N ARG A 126 -5.42 -14.28 40.68
CA ARG A 126 -6.24 -14.15 41.90
C ARG A 126 -6.76 -15.48 42.44
N LEU A 127 -7.11 -16.41 41.56
CA LEU A 127 -7.75 -17.68 41.95
C LEU A 127 -6.73 -18.77 42.28
N ILE A 128 -5.54 -18.71 41.67
CA ILE A 128 -4.50 -19.73 41.82
C ILE A 128 -3.29 -19.06 42.48
N PRO A 129 -2.88 -19.48 43.69
CA PRO A 129 -1.67 -18.96 44.32
C PRO A 129 -0.44 -19.49 43.57
N LEU A 130 0.04 -18.70 42.61
CA LEU A 130 1.24 -19.01 41.83
C LEU A 130 2.47 -18.50 42.59
N GLY A 131 3.46 -19.38 42.80
CA GLY A 131 4.74 -19.01 43.41
C GLY A 131 5.63 -18.16 42.50
N ILE A 132 6.74 -17.66 43.04
CA ILE A 132 7.76 -16.93 42.27
C ILE A 132 8.62 -17.95 41.49
N PRO A 133 8.94 -17.72 40.20
CA PRO A 133 8.67 -16.52 39.41
C PRO A 133 7.33 -16.54 38.63
N THR A 134 6.61 -17.66 38.62
CA THR A 134 5.43 -17.86 37.76
C THR A 134 4.32 -16.85 38.01
N GLY A 135 3.98 -16.54 39.26
CA GLY A 135 2.96 -15.54 39.60
C GLY A 135 3.34 -14.15 39.09
N THR A 136 4.61 -13.76 39.23
CA THR A 136 5.14 -12.50 38.69
C THR A 136 4.99 -12.46 37.17
N ILE A 137 5.36 -13.53 36.46
CA ILE A 137 5.21 -13.60 34.99
C ILE A 137 3.75 -13.43 34.58
N VAL A 138 2.81 -14.14 35.21
CA VAL A 138 1.38 -14.06 34.90
C VAL A 138 0.83 -12.64 35.13
N ARG A 139 1.19 -12.02 36.26
CA ARG A 139 0.75 -10.66 36.59
C ARG A 139 1.29 -9.61 35.62
N GLU A 140 2.57 -9.70 35.29
CA GLU A 140 3.24 -8.81 34.34
C GLU A 140 2.65 -8.96 32.94
N LEU A 141 2.39 -10.21 32.52
CA LEU A 141 1.77 -10.49 31.23
C LEU A 141 0.33 -9.97 31.15
N ALA A 142 -0.43 -10.05 32.25
CA ALA A 142 -1.75 -9.43 32.35
C ALA A 142 -1.65 -7.91 32.17
N GLN A 143 -0.74 -7.26 32.90
CA GLN A 143 -0.50 -5.81 32.81
C GLN A 143 -0.09 -5.37 31.40
N ILE A 144 0.80 -6.12 30.76
CA ILE A 144 1.20 -5.87 29.36
C ILE A 144 -0.02 -5.91 28.44
N ASN A 145 -0.89 -6.91 28.59
CA ASN A 145 -2.06 -7.08 27.71
C ASN A 145 -3.10 -5.95 27.86
N ILE A 146 -3.33 -5.45 29.08
CA ILE A 146 -4.22 -4.28 29.26
C ILE A 146 -3.58 -3.00 28.72
N VAL A 147 -2.28 -2.81 28.91
CA VAL A 147 -1.56 -1.67 28.34
C VAL A 147 -1.59 -1.72 26.82
N LEU A 148 -1.37 -2.90 26.22
CA LEU A 148 -1.44 -3.13 24.78
C LEU A 148 -2.83 -2.79 24.23
N ALA A 149 -3.89 -3.26 24.89
CA ALA A 149 -5.27 -2.96 24.50
C ALA A 149 -5.58 -1.46 24.58
N ILE A 150 -5.21 -0.79 25.68
CA ILE A 150 -5.48 0.65 25.86
C ILE A 150 -4.66 1.49 24.86
N PHE A 151 -3.37 1.20 24.73
CA PHE A 151 -2.48 1.93 23.82
C PHE A 151 -2.94 1.79 22.38
N ASN A 152 -3.29 0.58 21.93
CA ASN A 152 -3.80 0.38 20.59
C ASN A 152 -5.19 1.00 20.37
N MET A 153 -5.97 1.29 21.41
CA MET A 153 -7.26 1.99 21.28
C MET A 153 -7.17 3.51 21.26
N ILE A 154 -5.97 4.09 21.29
CA ILE A 154 -5.78 5.53 21.06
C ILE A 154 -6.28 5.90 19.64
N PRO A 155 -7.13 6.93 19.48
CA PRO A 155 -7.85 7.21 18.25
C PRO A 155 -6.99 7.92 17.18
N GLY A 156 -5.90 7.31 16.73
CA GLY A 156 -5.03 7.88 15.71
C GLY A 156 -4.21 6.82 14.98
N LEU A 157 -4.10 6.94 13.66
CA LEU A 157 -3.24 6.03 12.88
C LEU A 157 -1.77 6.20 13.27
N PRO A 158 -0.97 5.13 13.29
CA PRO A 158 -1.25 3.78 12.77
C PRO A 158 -1.96 2.81 13.73
N LEU A 159 -2.34 3.24 14.93
CA LEU A 159 -2.92 2.37 15.97
C LEU A 159 -4.33 1.88 15.58
N ASP A 160 -4.77 0.79 16.19
CA ASP A 160 -6.09 0.18 15.92
C ASP A 160 -7.25 1.13 16.22
N GLY A 161 -7.12 2.00 17.22
CA GLY A 161 -8.09 3.03 17.56
C GLY A 161 -8.22 4.06 16.45
N GLY A 162 -7.15 4.29 15.70
CA GLY A 162 -7.19 5.02 14.43
C GLY A 162 -8.01 4.29 13.38
N GLN A 163 -7.87 2.98 13.24
CA GLN A 163 -8.69 2.17 12.32
C GLN A 163 -10.16 2.12 12.75
N VAL A 164 -10.43 2.06 14.06
CA VAL A 164 -11.78 2.19 14.64
C VAL A 164 -12.36 3.56 14.29
N LEU A 165 -11.62 4.66 14.54
CA LEU A 165 -12.05 6.01 14.19
C LEU A 165 -12.31 6.16 12.68
N LYS A 166 -11.42 5.61 11.84
CA LYS A 166 -11.59 5.56 10.38
C LYS A 166 -12.93 4.91 10.01
N ALA A 167 -13.23 3.75 10.57
CA ALA A 167 -14.46 3.01 10.30
C ALA A 167 -15.71 3.76 10.78
N LEU A 168 -15.65 4.42 11.95
CA LEU A 168 -16.74 5.22 12.48
C LEU A 168 -17.04 6.45 11.61
N VAL A 169 -16.01 7.22 11.25
CA VAL A 169 -16.16 8.39 10.38
C VAL A 169 -16.62 7.96 8.99
N TRP A 170 -16.14 6.84 8.47
CA TRP A 170 -16.63 6.28 7.21
C TRP A 170 -18.13 5.94 7.30
N LYS A 171 -18.59 5.29 8.37
CA LYS A 171 -20.01 5.00 8.58
C LYS A 171 -20.89 6.25 8.60
N VAL A 172 -20.42 7.32 9.24
CA VAL A 172 -21.17 8.58 9.37
C VAL A 172 -21.16 9.39 8.07
N THR A 173 -20.03 9.45 7.38
CA THR A 173 -19.84 10.32 6.20
C THR A 173 -20.13 9.64 4.87
N GLY A 174 -20.23 8.31 4.84
CA GLY A 174 -20.31 7.51 3.63
C GLY A 174 -18.99 7.43 2.83
N SER A 175 -17.93 8.12 3.24
CA SER A 175 -16.66 8.18 2.51
C SER A 175 -15.51 7.60 3.32
N ARG A 176 -14.92 6.52 2.81
CA ARG A 176 -13.75 5.85 3.39
C ARG A 176 -12.54 6.79 3.44
N LEU A 177 -12.31 7.55 2.37
CA LEU A 177 -11.23 8.54 2.28
C LEU A 177 -11.34 9.64 3.35
N LYS A 178 -12.56 10.14 3.62
CA LYS A 178 -12.78 11.08 4.73
C LYS A 178 -12.42 10.45 6.07
N GLY A 179 -12.84 9.20 6.31
CA GLY A 179 -12.47 8.47 7.52
C GLY A 179 -10.96 8.31 7.70
N LEU A 180 -10.25 7.96 6.62
CA LEU A 180 -8.80 7.79 6.63
C LEU A 180 -8.09 9.11 6.97
N ARG A 181 -8.53 10.24 6.38
CA ARG A 181 -8.00 11.57 6.67
C ARG A 181 -8.20 11.99 8.12
N TRP A 182 -9.40 11.81 8.67
CA TRP A 182 -9.68 12.12 10.08
C TRP A 182 -8.80 11.31 11.03
N ALA A 183 -8.70 10.00 10.80
CA ALA A 183 -7.88 9.13 11.64
C ALA A 183 -6.38 9.45 11.53
N ALA A 184 -5.88 9.76 10.34
CA ALA A 184 -4.49 10.16 10.13
C ALA A 184 -4.18 11.53 10.75
N ASN A 185 -5.06 12.52 10.60
CA ASN A 185 -4.87 13.84 11.20
C ASN A 185 -4.90 13.79 12.72
N THR A 186 -5.77 12.97 13.30
CA THR A 186 -5.81 12.75 14.75
C THR A 186 -4.52 12.08 15.23
N GLY A 187 -4.01 11.08 14.49
CA GLY A 187 -2.70 10.48 14.74
C GLY A 187 -1.56 11.49 14.70
N LYS A 188 -1.52 12.38 13.69
CA LYS A 188 -0.52 13.46 13.61
C LYS A 188 -0.60 14.40 14.82
N ALA A 189 -1.80 14.83 15.20
CA ALA A 189 -2.00 15.74 16.33
C ALA A 189 -1.51 15.10 17.64
N LEU A 190 -1.89 13.86 17.91
CA LEU A 190 -1.46 13.10 19.09
C LEU A 190 0.05 12.83 19.07
N GLY A 191 0.62 12.49 17.92
CA GLY A 191 2.05 12.26 17.76
C GLY A 191 2.88 13.52 18.00
N TRP A 192 2.44 14.69 17.50
CA TRP A 192 3.08 15.98 17.81
C TRP A 192 2.96 16.35 19.29
N ALA A 193 1.81 16.09 19.91
CA ALA A 193 1.65 16.29 21.35
C ALA A 193 2.60 15.38 22.15
N ALA A 194 2.76 14.12 21.76
CA ALA A 194 3.72 13.19 22.37
C ALA A 194 5.17 13.64 22.19
N ILE A 195 5.54 14.18 21.01
CA ILE A 195 6.87 14.77 20.79
C ILE A 195 7.11 15.95 21.73
N ALA A 196 6.19 16.91 21.79
CA ALA A 196 6.31 18.09 22.63
C ALA A 196 6.41 17.70 24.12
N PHE A 197 5.56 16.77 24.56
CA PHE A 197 5.58 16.27 25.94
C PHE A 197 6.86 15.49 26.25
N GLY A 198 7.32 14.63 25.34
CA GLY A 198 8.57 13.89 25.49
C GLY A 198 9.79 14.81 25.60
N LEU A 199 9.86 15.85 24.78
CA LEU A 199 10.91 16.87 24.85
C LEU A 199 10.86 17.65 26.18
N LEU A 200 9.66 18.02 26.64
CA LEU A 200 9.49 18.69 27.93
C LEU A 200 10.01 17.84 29.09
N LEU A 201 9.67 16.55 29.12
CA LEU A 201 10.17 15.61 30.13
C LEU A 201 11.69 15.42 30.05
N TYR A 202 12.24 15.38 28.84
CA TYR A 202 13.69 15.30 28.63
C TYR A 202 14.41 16.51 29.23
N PHE A 203 13.92 17.73 28.98
CA PHE A 203 14.50 18.94 29.56
C PHE A 203 14.32 19.04 31.09
N GLN A 204 13.38 18.30 31.67
CA GLN A 204 13.23 18.13 33.13
C GLN A 204 14.15 17.04 33.72
N GLY A 205 15.02 16.43 32.91
CA GLY A 205 15.99 15.42 33.34
C GLY A 205 15.51 13.97 33.21
N SER A 206 14.32 13.71 32.66
CA SER A 206 13.83 12.35 32.42
C SER A 206 14.26 11.83 31.05
N PHE A 207 15.22 10.91 31.02
CA PHE A 207 15.64 10.26 29.77
C PHE A 207 14.50 9.49 29.09
N GLY A 208 13.48 9.07 29.84
CA GLY A 208 12.27 8.46 29.29
C GLY A 208 11.46 9.38 28.38
N GLY A 209 11.64 10.70 28.49
CA GLY A 209 11.05 11.68 27.58
C GLY A 209 11.48 11.49 26.13
N LEU A 210 12.73 11.09 25.88
CA LEU A 210 13.22 10.79 24.53
C LEU A 210 12.47 9.61 23.91
N TRP A 211 12.16 8.58 24.70
CA TRP A 211 11.41 7.43 24.22
C TRP A 211 9.99 7.80 23.79
N ILE A 212 9.30 8.63 24.58
CA ILE A 212 7.97 9.16 24.24
C ILE A 212 8.05 10.00 22.96
N GLY A 213 9.09 10.84 22.82
CA GLY A 213 9.32 11.63 21.62
C GLY A 213 9.54 10.77 20.36
N LEU A 214 10.31 9.69 20.48
CA LEU A 214 10.53 8.73 19.39
C LEU A 214 9.23 8.01 18.98
N ILE A 215 8.41 7.59 19.93
CA ILE A 215 7.08 7.01 19.65
C ILE A 215 6.19 8.05 18.94
N GLY A 216 6.16 9.29 19.43
CA GLY A 216 5.40 10.37 18.81
C GLY A 216 5.84 10.63 17.36
N TRP A 217 7.15 10.67 17.11
CA TRP A 217 7.70 10.79 15.75
C TRP A 217 7.32 9.61 14.85
N PHE A 218 7.39 8.37 15.36
CA PHE A 218 6.95 7.19 14.62
C PHE A 218 5.46 7.28 14.24
N VAL A 219 4.60 7.72 15.16
CA VAL A 219 3.16 7.93 14.89
C VAL A 219 2.96 8.99 13.81
N VAL A 220 3.61 10.16 13.91
CA VAL A 220 3.49 11.24 12.90
C VAL A 220 3.97 10.76 11.53
N SER A 221 5.09 10.04 11.47
CA SER A 221 5.65 9.51 10.22
C SER A 221 4.68 8.55 9.54
N ASN A 222 4.14 7.57 10.26
CA ASN A 222 3.17 6.62 9.72
C ASN A 222 1.86 7.30 9.32
N ALA A 223 1.31 8.17 10.17
CA ALA A 223 0.09 8.91 9.85
C ALA A 223 0.25 9.80 8.60
N THR A 224 1.44 10.35 8.38
CA THR A 224 1.75 11.12 7.17
C THR A 224 1.78 10.24 5.92
N ASN A 225 2.32 9.02 6.02
CA ASN A 225 2.28 8.06 4.91
C ASN A 225 0.85 7.68 4.54
N TYR A 226 -0.04 7.45 5.52
CA TYR A 226 -1.46 7.21 5.25
C TYR A 226 -2.14 8.36 4.50
N THR A 227 -1.85 9.62 4.86
CA THR A 227 -2.39 10.76 4.09
C THR A 227 -1.88 10.82 2.66
N ARG A 228 -0.59 10.54 2.42
CA ARG A 228 -0.03 10.54 1.06
C ARG A 228 -0.69 9.49 0.16
N VAL A 229 -0.94 8.30 0.70
CA VAL A 229 -1.67 7.25 -0.03
C VAL A 229 -3.11 7.69 -0.31
N ALA A 230 -3.79 8.30 0.66
CA ALA A 230 -5.14 8.82 0.48
C ALA A 230 -5.21 9.92 -0.60
N ASP A 231 -4.23 10.83 -0.62
CA ASP A 231 -4.15 11.90 -1.61
C ASP A 231 -3.89 11.34 -3.01
N LEU A 232 -3.06 10.30 -3.14
CA LEU A 232 -2.86 9.59 -4.39
C LEU A 232 -4.13 8.88 -4.87
N GLN A 233 -4.85 8.21 -3.97
CA GLN A 233 -6.13 7.56 -4.28
C GLN A 233 -7.17 8.58 -4.76
N GLU A 234 -7.29 9.73 -4.10
CA GLU A 234 -8.20 10.80 -4.51
C GLU A 234 -7.80 11.41 -5.85
N ALA A 235 -6.50 11.63 -6.08
CA ALA A 235 -6.01 12.13 -7.38
C ALA A 235 -6.33 11.15 -8.52
N VAL A 236 -6.13 9.85 -8.33
CA VAL A 236 -6.47 8.84 -9.33
C VAL A 236 -7.98 8.76 -9.56
N ALA A 237 -8.79 8.82 -8.50
CA ALA A 237 -10.25 8.76 -8.59
C ALA A 237 -10.88 10.00 -9.21
N GLY A 238 -10.24 11.17 -9.08
CA GLY A 238 -10.75 12.46 -9.56
C GLY A 238 -10.38 12.81 -10.99
N LEU A 239 -9.54 12.01 -11.66
CA LEU A 239 -9.07 12.27 -13.02
C LEU A 239 -9.74 11.34 -14.03
N ASN A 240 -9.97 11.87 -15.23
CA ASN A 240 -10.38 11.12 -16.40
C ASN A 240 -9.20 10.95 -17.37
N THR A 241 -9.36 10.06 -18.34
CA THR A 241 -8.42 9.88 -19.45
C THR A 241 -8.15 11.18 -20.20
N SER A 242 -9.14 12.07 -20.34
CA SER A 242 -8.95 13.40 -20.95
C SER A 242 -7.90 14.26 -20.23
N ASN A 243 -7.70 14.07 -18.92
CA ASN A 243 -6.73 14.82 -18.14
C ASN A 243 -5.31 14.28 -18.29
N ALA A 244 -5.18 12.99 -18.61
CA ALA A 244 -3.88 12.33 -18.76
C ALA A 244 -3.43 12.19 -20.21
N MET A 245 -4.34 12.22 -21.18
CA MET A 245 -3.99 11.97 -22.57
C MET A 245 -3.05 13.02 -23.15
N THR A 246 -2.13 12.56 -23.98
CA THR A 246 -1.29 13.40 -24.81
C THR A 246 -1.66 13.29 -26.28
N ARG A 247 -1.30 14.32 -27.04
CA ARG A 247 -1.41 14.31 -28.51
C ARG A 247 -0.13 13.82 -29.18
N ASP A 248 0.60 12.94 -28.50
CA ASP A 248 1.84 12.33 -28.99
C ASP A 248 1.53 11.18 -29.96
N PHE A 249 0.83 11.52 -31.03
CA PHE A 249 0.47 10.62 -32.11
C PHE A 249 0.54 11.35 -33.46
N ARG A 250 0.71 10.58 -34.52
CA ARG A 250 0.78 11.06 -35.90
C ARG A 250 -0.32 10.42 -36.71
N VAL A 251 -1.06 11.25 -37.44
CA VAL A 251 -2.02 10.77 -38.44
C VAL A 251 -1.31 10.76 -39.79
N VAL A 252 -1.30 9.62 -40.45
CA VAL A 252 -0.64 9.38 -41.73
C VAL A 252 -1.67 8.97 -42.78
N ASP A 253 -1.38 9.27 -44.04
CA ASP A 253 -2.25 8.88 -45.16
C ASP A 253 -2.29 7.36 -45.29
N ALA A 254 -3.49 6.78 -45.28
CA ALA A 254 -3.67 5.32 -45.36
C ALA A 254 -3.25 4.74 -46.72
N ASP A 255 -3.20 5.55 -47.78
CA ASP A 255 -2.80 5.13 -49.13
C ASP A 255 -1.28 5.26 -49.35
N LEU A 256 -0.53 5.70 -48.34
CA LEU A 256 0.92 5.77 -48.38
C LEU A 256 1.54 4.36 -48.49
N SER A 257 2.54 4.20 -49.34
CA SER A 257 3.29 2.93 -49.42
C SER A 257 4.13 2.69 -48.17
N LEU A 258 4.34 1.42 -47.82
CA LEU A 258 5.15 1.06 -46.65
C LEU A 258 6.59 1.60 -46.73
N GLN A 259 7.16 1.66 -47.94
CA GLN A 259 8.47 2.25 -48.16
C GLN A 259 8.48 3.75 -47.80
N ARG A 260 7.52 4.54 -48.32
CA ARG A 260 7.45 5.98 -48.02
C ARG A 260 7.18 6.23 -46.54
N PHE A 261 6.32 5.43 -45.91
CA PHE A 261 6.08 5.52 -44.47
C PHE A 261 7.39 5.35 -43.67
N THR A 262 8.19 4.35 -44.02
CA THR A 262 9.47 4.10 -43.36
C THR A 262 10.45 5.25 -43.59
N ASP A 263 10.60 5.69 -44.84
CA ASP A 263 11.56 6.73 -45.22
C ASP A 263 11.21 8.09 -44.61
N ASP A 264 9.91 8.42 -44.52
CA ASP A 264 9.46 9.74 -44.08
C ASP A 264 9.22 9.86 -42.57
N TYR A 265 8.86 8.78 -41.89
CA TYR A 265 8.46 8.81 -40.48
C TYR A 265 9.39 7.99 -39.59
N LEU A 266 9.77 6.76 -39.97
CA LEU A 266 10.54 5.88 -39.09
C LEU A 266 12.04 6.18 -39.08
N LEU A 267 12.62 6.62 -40.20
CA LEU A 267 14.06 6.93 -40.30
C LEU A 267 14.43 8.31 -39.76
N LYS A 268 13.46 9.21 -39.58
CA LYS A 268 13.72 10.61 -39.14
C LYS A 268 13.58 10.81 -37.63
N GLU A 269 12.95 9.87 -36.92
CA GLU A 269 12.76 9.97 -35.47
C GLU A 269 13.85 9.20 -34.72
N GLU A 270 14.63 9.90 -33.90
CA GLU A 270 15.55 9.29 -32.94
C GLU A 270 14.80 9.02 -31.63
N GLY A 271 14.53 7.75 -31.31
CA GLY A 271 13.96 7.33 -30.04
C GLY A 271 12.68 6.49 -30.15
N GLN A 272 11.72 6.73 -29.26
CA GLN A 272 10.47 5.98 -29.16
C GLN A 272 9.43 6.56 -30.13
N TYR A 273 8.92 5.74 -31.05
CA TYR A 273 7.95 6.19 -32.05
C TYR A 273 6.63 6.65 -31.40
N PRO A 274 6.03 7.78 -31.87
CA PRO A 274 4.67 8.17 -31.50
C PRO A 274 3.68 7.14 -32.07
N ALA A 275 2.44 7.19 -31.62
CA ALA A 275 1.43 6.28 -32.16
C ALA A 275 1.06 6.73 -33.58
N PHE A 276 1.07 5.82 -34.55
CA PHE A 276 0.67 6.12 -35.92
C PHE A 276 -0.76 5.67 -36.18
N PHE A 277 -1.58 6.54 -36.74
CA PHE A 277 -2.94 6.25 -37.16
C PHE A 277 -3.11 6.52 -38.65
N ALA A 278 -3.54 5.52 -39.40
CA ALA A 278 -3.81 5.65 -40.82
C ALA A 278 -5.20 6.26 -41.03
N ALA A 279 -5.29 7.29 -41.87
CA ALA A 279 -6.56 7.90 -42.25
C ALA A 279 -6.64 8.13 -43.77
N SER A 280 -7.81 7.90 -44.36
CA SER A 280 -8.13 8.28 -45.73
C SER A 280 -9.57 8.77 -45.81
N ASP A 281 -9.85 9.69 -46.74
CA ASP A 281 -11.17 10.34 -46.90
C ASP A 281 -11.74 10.96 -45.61
N GLY A 282 -10.86 11.50 -44.75
CA GLY A 282 -11.25 12.09 -43.47
C GLY A 282 -11.72 11.09 -42.42
N ARG A 283 -11.51 9.78 -42.63
CA ARG A 283 -11.85 8.71 -41.67
C ARG A 283 -10.61 7.94 -41.25
N TYR A 284 -10.55 7.61 -39.95
CA TYR A 284 -9.53 6.70 -39.43
C TYR A 284 -9.77 5.28 -39.95
N ARG A 285 -8.74 4.69 -40.53
CA ARG A 285 -8.71 3.30 -40.98
C ARG A 285 -8.20 2.36 -39.91
N GLY A 286 -7.30 2.83 -39.04
CA GLY A 286 -6.75 2.02 -37.96
C GLY A 286 -5.46 2.57 -37.37
N GLN A 287 -4.93 1.87 -36.36
CA GLN A 287 -3.59 2.11 -35.83
C GLN A 287 -2.57 1.28 -36.62
N VAL A 288 -1.39 1.83 -36.85
CA VAL A 288 -0.27 1.15 -37.51
C VAL A 288 0.83 0.92 -36.48
N TYR A 289 1.28 -0.33 -36.31
CA TYR A 289 2.43 -0.65 -35.48
C TYR A 289 3.67 -0.83 -36.36
N PRO A 290 4.77 -0.10 -36.10
CA PRO A 290 6.02 -0.27 -36.86
C PRO A 290 6.56 -1.71 -36.85
N ASP A 291 6.28 -2.47 -35.79
CA ASP A 291 6.71 -3.87 -35.66
C ASP A 291 6.05 -4.79 -36.70
N ASP A 292 4.86 -4.45 -37.22
CA ASP A 292 4.18 -5.24 -38.24
C ASP A 292 4.95 -5.22 -39.58
N LEU A 293 5.75 -4.18 -39.83
CA LEU A 293 6.60 -4.09 -41.02
C LEU A 293 7.67 -5.18 -41.06
N GLN A 294 8.10 -5.68 -39.89
CA GLN A 294 9.13 -6.72 -39.80
C GLN A 294 8.63 -8.07 -40.35
N GLN A 295 7.31 -8.26 -40.43
CA GLN A 295 6.69 -9.48 -40.95
C GLN A 295 6.50 -9.47 -42.48
N ILE A 296 6.79 -8.34 -43.13
CA ILE A 296 6.51 -8.12 -44.56
C ILE A 296 7.82 -8.07 -45.35
N GLU A 297 7.90 -8.81 -46.44
CA GLU A 297 9.08 -8.82 -47.31
C GLU A 297 9.35 -7.42 -47.90
N ARG A 298 10.62 -6.98 -47.88
CA ARG A 298 11.02 -5.65 -48.36
C ARG A 298 10.66 -5.37 -49.82
N SER A 299 10.55 -6.40 -50.66
CA SER A 299 10.12 -6.30 -52.06
C SER A 299 8.69 -5.77 -52.18
N GLU A 300 7.82 -6.12 -51.23
CA GLU A 300 6.41 -5.72 -51.21
C GLU A 300 6.20 -4.29 -50.69
N TRP A 301 7.21 -3.67 -50.08
CA TRP A 301 7.07 -2.35 -49.46
C TRP A 301 6.77 -1.23 -50.45
N ARG A 302 7.09 -1.44 -51.73
CA ARG A 302 6.79 -0.50 -52.83
C ARG A 302 5.34 -0.55 -53.28
N THR A 303 4.69 -1.70 -53.14
CA THR A 303 3.36 -1.97 -53.72
C THR A 303 2.27 -2.04 -52.65
N LYS A 304 2.57 -2.51 -51.44
CA LYS A 304 1.64 -2.51 -50.31
C LYS A 304 1.48 -1.11 -49.72
N ILE A 305 0.27 -0.83 -49.26
CA ILE A 305 -0.13 0.44 -48.64
C ILE A 305 -0.41 0.27 -47.14
N LEU A 306 -0.31 1.36 -46.39
CA LEU A 306 -0.53 1.37 -44.93
C LEU A 306 -1.89 0.81 -44.52
N HIS A 307 -2.94 1.09 -45.28
CA HIS A 307 -4.28 0.58 -44.99
C HIS A 307 -4.32 -0.96 -44.85
N GLN A 308 -3.49 -1.68 -45.60
CA GLN A 308 -3.47 -3.15 -45.61
C GLN A 308 -2.85 -3.75 -44.34
N ILE A 309 -2.11 -2.95 -43.57
CA ILE A 309 -1.45 -3.37 -42.32
C ILE A 309 -2.04 -2.66 -41.09
N ALA A 310 -2.98 -1.72 -41.31
CA ALA A 310 -3.59 -0.96 -40.23
C ALA A 310 -4.59 -1.82 -39.46
N HIS A 311 -4.44 -1.87 -38.13
CA HIS A 311 -5.36 -2.54 -37.23
C HIS A 311 -6.61 -1.66 -37.03
N PRO A 312 -7.82 -2.14 -37.38
CA PRO A 312 -9.04 -1.36 -37.25
C PRO A 312 -9.23 -0.81 -35.83
N LEU A 313 -9.68 0.45 -35.70
CA LEU A 313 -9.89 1.08 -34.39
C LEU A 313 -10.74 0.26 -33.40
N PRO A 314 -11.78 -0.48 -33.81
CA PRO A 314 -12.54 -1.35 -32.89
C PRO A 314 -11.72 -2.51 -32.29
N GLU A 315 -10.66 -2.94 -32.97
CA GLU A 315 -9.77 -4.03 -32.52
C GLU A 315 -8.60 -3.49 -31.69
N VAL A 316 -8.28 -2.21 -31.86
CA VAL A 316 -7.25 -1.52 -31.08
C VAL A 316 -7.74 -1.27 -29.65
N PRO A 317 -6.96 -1.66 -28.62
CA PRO A 317 -7.27 -1.33 -27.24
C PRO A 317 -7.44 0.18 -27.04
N SER A 318 -8.67 0.58 -26.75
CA SER A 318 -9.04 2.00 -26.60
C SER A 318 -9.94 2.27 -25.41
N VAL A 319 -9.99 3.52 -24.96
CA VAL A 319 -10.88 4.05 -23.92
C VAL A 319 -11.51 5.36 -24.39
N SER A 320 -12.65 5.73 -23.82
CA SER A 320 -13.24 7.06 -24.08
C SER A 320 -12.47 8.13 -23.33
N GLU A 321 -12.49 9.38 -23.82
CA GLU A 321 -11.93 10.56 -23.10
C GLU A 321 -12.62 10.85 -21.75
N MET A 322 -13.85 10.36 -21.56
CA MET A 322 -14.60 10.50 -20.30
C MET A 322 -14.44 9.29 -19.36
N THR A 323 -13.70 8.27 -19.79
CA THR A 323 -13.44 7.09 -18.96
C THR A 323 -12.61 7.49 -17.73
N PRO A 324 -12.96 7.03 -16.52
CA PRO A 324 -12.16 7.25 -15.33
C PRO A 324 -10.71 6.75 -15.51
N LEU A 325 -9.75 7.49 -14.98
CA LEU A 325 -8.33 7.14 -15.11
C LEU A 325 -8.01 5.76 -14.50
N THR A 326 -8.75 5.35 -13.46
CA THR A 326 -8.67 4.02 -12.84
C THR A 326 -8.83 2.88 -13.85
N GLU A 327 -9.82 2.98 -14.74
CA GLU A 327 -10.09 1.97 -15.76
C GLU A 327 -8.98 1.92 -16.82
N ALA A 328 -8.44 3.08 -17.19
CA ALA A 328 -7.31 3.15 -18.12
C ALA A 328 -6.04 2.53 -17.52
N ILE A 329 -5.75 2.77 -16.24
CA ILE A 329 -4.62 2.15 -15.52
C ILE A 329 -4.81 0.63 -15.44
N ASP A 330 -5.99 0.13 -15.07
CA ASP A 330 -6.26 -1.31 -15.03
C ASP A 330 -6.08 -1.95 -16.41
N LYS A 331 -6.58 -1.31 -17.47
CA LYS A 331 -6.46 -1.83 -18.83
C LYS A 331 -5.01 -1.84 -19.34
N LEU A 332 -4.22 -0.80 -19.06
CA LEU A 332 -2.79 -0.74 -19.38
C LEU A 332 -2.00 -1.88 -18.71
N GLU A 333 -2.29 -2.17 -17.44
CA GLU A 333 -1.59 -3.21 -16.68
C GLU A 333 -2.09 -4.62 -17.02
N ARG A 334 -3.40 -4.83 -17.07
CA ARG A 334 -4.00 -6.15 -17.34
C ARG A 334 -3.64 -6.68 -18.73
N LEU A 335 -3.59 -5.80 -19.73
CA LEU A 335 -3.23 -6.16 -21.11
C LEU A 335 -1.74 -5.96 -21.40
N GLN A 336 -0.94 -5.54 -20.43
CA GLN A 336 0.50 -5.26 -20.59
C GLN A 336 0.81 -4.36 -21.79
N LEU A 337 -0.03 -3.35 -22.01
CA LEU A 337 0.10 -2.42 -23.13
C LEU A 337 1.13 -1.36 -22.81
N SER A 338 1.94 -0.96 -23.81
CA SER A 338 2.84 0.18 -23.68
C SER A 338 2.08 1.51 -23.63
N ARG A 339 0.97 1.59 -24.39
CA ARG A 339 0.08 2.75 -24.48
C ARG A 339 -1.35 2.30 -24.82
N ILE A 340 -2.32 3.16 -24.52
CA ILE A 340 -3.72 2.97 -24.86
C ILE A 340 -4.25 4.14 -25.68
N THR A 341 -5.12 3.85 -26.64
CA THR A 341 -5.71 4.88 -27.51
C THR A 341 -6.92 5.51 -26.83
N VAL A 342 -7.04 6.84 -26.91
CA VAL A 342 -8.18 7.57 -26.37
C VAL A 342 -9.06 8.04 -27.53
N LEU A 343 -10.34 7.71 -27.47
CA LEU A 343 -11.33 8.05 -28.49
C LEU A 343 -12.29 9.12 -27.98
N THR A 344 -12.64 10.04 -28.86
CA THR A 344 -13.76 10.96 -28.67
C THR A 344 -15.09 10.19 -28.71
N PRO A 345 -16.19 10.76 -28.21
CA PRO A 345 -17.54 10.17 -28.36
C PRO A 345 -17.95 9.89 -29.81
N ALA A 346 -17.34 10.59 -30.78
CA ALA A 346 -17.57 10.40 -32.21
C ALA A 346 -16.73 9.25 -32.82
N GLY A 347 -15.90 8.55 -32.03
CA GLY A 347 -15.04 7.45 -32.49
C GLY A 347 -13.75 7.90 -33.19
N ALA A 348 -13.42 9.19 -33.13
CA ALA A 348 -12.15 9.74 -33.63
C ALA A 348 -11.06 9.66 -32.55
N VAL A 349 -9.79 9.51 -32.96
CA VAL A 349 -8.64 9.53 -32.05
C VAL A 349 -8.48 10.91 -31.41
N ALA A 350 -8.60 10.96 -30.09
CA ALA A 350 -8.44 12.16 -29.27
C ALA A 350 -6.99 12.31 -28.76
N GLY A 351 -6.35 11.19 -28.44
CA GLY A 351 -5.03 11.14 -27.83
C GLY A 351 -4.56 9.73 -27.56
N VAL A 352 -3.40 9.63 -26.92
CA VAL A 352 -2.85 8.39 -26.37
C VAL A 352 -2.49 8.60 -24.91
N ILE A 353 -2.50 7.52 -24.14
CA ILE A 353 -2.07 7.52 -22.74
C ILE A 353 -1.04 6.41 -22.56
N ASP A 354 0.09 6.75 -21.95
CA ASP A 354 1.06 5.80 -21.43
C ASP A 354 1.27 5.97 -19.92
N ARG A 355 2.14 5.16 -19.32
CA ARG A 355 2.43 5.21 -17.87
C ARG A 355 3.10 6.52 -17.44
N GLY A 356 3.92 7.13 -18.31
CA GLY A 356 4.54 8.41 -18.04
C GLY A 356 3.52 9.54 -18.00
N ASP A 357 2.55 9.50 -18.92
CA ASP A 357 1.45 10.45 -18.99
C ASP A 357 0.53 10.36 -17.77
N VAL A 358 0.23 9.14 -17.30
CA VAL A 358 -0.49 8.92 -16.03
C VAL A 358 0.29 9.56 -14.86
N VAL A 359 1.59 9.30 -14.76
CA VAL A 359 2.42 9.86 -13.67
C VAL A 359 2.50 11.38 -13.75
N ARG A 360 2.60 11.96 -14.96
CA ARG A 360 2.59 13.41 -15.17
C ARG A 360 1.27 14.02 -14.71
N ALA A 361 0.14 13.48 -15.13
CA ALA A 361 -1.18 13.99 -14.75
C ALA A 361 -1.40 13.94 -13.23
N LEU A 362 -0.95 12.86 -12.58
CA LEU A 362 -1.00 12.74 -11.12
C LEU A 362 -0.07 13.73 -10.42
N ALA A 363 1.14 13.95 -10.95
CA ALA A 363 2.08 14.92 -10.42
C ALA A 363 1.54 16.35 -10.50
N GLU A 364 0.91 16.71 -11.62
CA GLU A 364 0.24 18.00 -11.80
C GLU A 364 -0.92 18.17 -10.82
N GLN A 365 -1.77 17.16 -10.68
CA GLN A 365 -2.91 17.17 -9.75
C GLN A 365 -2.46 17.31 -8.29
N LEU A 366 -1.37 16.64 -7.91
CA LEU A 366 -0.79 16.69 -6.57
C LEU A 366 0.19 17.85 -6.36
N LYS A 367 0.44 18.67 -7.39
CA LYS A 367 1.43 19.77 -7.39
C LYS A 367 2.83 19.31 -6.97
N LEU A 368 3.21 18.12 -7.40
CA LEU A 368 4.52 17.54 -7.13
C LEU A 368 5.50 17.89 -8.26
N PRO A 369 6.70 18.39 -7.95
CA PRO A 369 7.72 18.62 -8.96
C PRO A 369 8.28 17.27 -9.43
N VAL A 370 7.99 16.89 -10.68
CA VAL A 370 8.56 15.70 -11.32
C VAL A 370 9.38 16.15 -12.54
N PRO A 371 10.69 15.85 -12.59
CA PRO A 371 11.52 16.20 -13.75
C PRO A 371 11.04 15.49 -15.02
N ASP A 372 11.06 16.20 -16.16
CA ASP A 372 10.68 15.62 -17.45
C ASP A 372 11.52 14.40 -17.83
N ALA A 373 12.80 14.39 -17.45
CA ALA A 373 13.69 13.25 -17.65
C ALA A 373 13.20 11.98 -16.93
N MET A 374 12.53 12.12 -15.79
CA MET A 374 11.94 10.98 -15.09
C MET A 374 10.70 10.46 -15.82
N ILE A 375 9.85 11.35 -16.33
CA ILE A 375 8.69 10.96 -17.15
C ILE A 375 9.14 10.22 -18.40
N GLN A 376 10.16 10.75 -19.09
CA GLN A 376 10.71 10.12 -20.29
C GLN A 376 11.24 8.71 -19.99
N ARG A 377 11.97 8.55 -18.89
CA ARG A 377 12.46 7.24 -18.46
C ARG A 377 11.33 6.25 -18.17
N ILE A 378 10.21 6.70 -17.58
CA ILE A 378 9.03 5.86 -17.31
C ILE A 378 8.39 5.39 -18.63
N LYS A 379 8.32 6.28 -19.64
CA LYS A 379 7.81 5.94 -20.98
C LYS A 379 8.68 4.90 -21.67
N GLU A 380 10.00 5.00 -21.52
CA GLU A 380 10.97 4.06 -22.08
C GLU A 380 10.96 2.70 -21.37
N GLU A 381 10.96 2.69 -20.03
CA GLU A 381 10.94 1.45 -19.25
C GLU A 381 9.58 0.73 -19.30
N GLY A 382 8.51 1.45 -19.67
CA GLY A 382 7.16 0.90 -19.80
C GLY A 382 6.59 0.39 -18.47
N LYS A 383 7.10 0.88 -17.33
CA LYS A 383 6.73 0.44 -15.98
C LYS A 383 6.49 1.64 -15.07
N PHE A 384 5.50 1.51 -14.18
CA PHE A 384 5.30 2.52 -13.14
C PHE A 384 6.50 2.57 -12.19
N PRO A 385 6.82 3.74 -11.62
CA PRO A 385 7.93 3.87 -10.68
C PRO A 385 7.81 2.91 -9.50
N PRO A 386 8.91 2.27 -9.07
CA PRO A 386 8.90 1.41 -7.90
C PRO A 386 8.47 2.22 -6.67
N GLY A 387 7.44 1.74 -5.96
CA GLY A 387 6.88 2.41 -4.79
C GLY A 387 5.60 3.21 -5.03
N LEU A 388 5.13 3.33 -6.29
CA LEU A 388 3.79 3.84 -6.61
C LEU A 388 2.87 2.67 -6.98
N PRO A 389 2.04 2.16 -6.04
CA PRO A 389 1.17 1.02 -6.29
C PRO A 389 -0.10 1.42 -7.06
N LEU A 390 0.06 2.11 -8.20
CA LEU A 390 -1.05 2.67 -8.98
C LEU A 390 -2.03 1.60 -9.47
N GLN A 391 -1.51 0.43 -9.87
CA GLN A 391 -2.35 -0.70 -10.25
C GLN A 391 -3.25 -1.17 -9.09
N ALA A 392 -2.66 -1.41 -7.91
CA ALA A 392 -3.41 -1.86 -6.74
C ALA A 392 -4.43 -0.80 -6.27
N ILE A 393 -4.06 0.49 -6.37
CA ILE A 393 -4.97 1.60 -6.09
C ILE A 393 -6.14 1.61 -7.09
N ALA A 394 -5.86 1.51 -8.39
CA ALA A 394 -6.89 1.51 -9.42
C ALA A 394 -7.86 0.33 -9.25
N GLN A 395 -7.34 -0.87 -9.00
CA GLN A 395 -8.17 -2.06 -8.73
C GLN A 395 -9.02 -1.89 -7.48
N SER A 396 -8.44 -1.40 -6.38
CA SER A 396 -9.19 -1.13 -5.15
C SER A 396 -10.31 -0.11 -5.35
N LEU A 397 -10.12 0.90 -6.19
CA LEU A 397 -11.14 1.92 -6.48
C LEU A 397 -12.24 1.39 -7.40
N LEU A 398 -11.90 0.52 -8.36
CA LEU A 398 -12.87 -0.13 -9.23
C LEU A 398 -13.77 -1.10 -8.45
N GLU A 399 -13.21 -1.85 -7.49
CA GLU A 399 -13.98 -2.73 -6.59
C GLU A 399 -14.94 -1.96 -5.67
N GLU A 400 -14.63 -0.71 -5.33
CA GLU A 400 -15.52 0.14 -4.53
C GLU A 400 -16.69 0.72 -5.34
N ALA A 401 -16.50 0.88 -6.66
CA ALA A 401 -17.52 1.44 -7.55
C ALA A 401 -18.53 0.40 -8.06
N SER A 402 -18.18 -0.89 -8.00
CA SER A 402 -19.02 -2.03 -8.36
C SER A 402 -19.90 -2.51 -7.21
#